data_AF-A0A258QWZ8-F1
#
_entry.id   AF-A0A258QWZ8-F1
#
_cell.length_a   1.000
_cell.length_b   1.000
_cell.length_c   1.000
_cell.angle_alpha   90.00
_cell.angle_beta   90.00
_cell.angle_gamma   90.00
#
_symmetry.space_group_name_H-M   'P 1'
#
loop_
_entity.id
_entity.type
_entity.pdbx_description
1 polymer ?
#
loop_
_entity_poly.entity_id
_entity_poly.type
_entity_poly.pdbx_seq_one_letter_code
_entity_poly.pdbx_strand_id
1 'polypeptide(L)'
;MTNKLDDIDKRLAEQLTQGWSLNREDFFNLGVELGRELAAHNLVIYRSPIWEKREKENKQDLGIRNAVDKIEDFIATLVKLSVTEKIEETGSWSIAKGGGYGLEQFSDETVEKYNVQVLRCDMESYGGEFTVTFSVEGELAKLFKKHNVYDQFTVRIYNNNGEEDQAIYNVKEVDGYIDSVTAHVRNSNNWVVEQYVDFLHEISKPYLFLITKNI
;
A
#
# COMPACT_ATOMS: atom_id res chain seq x y z
N MET A 1 0.37 -45.53 -14.54
CA MET A 1 1.50 -45.50 -13.60
C MET A 1 1.80 -44.04 -13.33
N THR A 2 1.42 -43.55 -12.16
CA THR A 2 1.80 -42.21 -11.70
C THR A 2 3.32 -42.22 -11.49
N ASN A 3 4.05 -41.29 -12.09
CA ASN A 3 5.50 -41.23 -11.93
C ASN A 3 5.78 -40.93 -10.45
N LYS A 4 6.75 -41.62 -9.84
CA LYS A 4 7.06 -41.44 -8.41
C LYS A 4 7.54 -40.01 -8.11
N LEU A 5 8.12 -39.34 -9.11
CA LEU A 5 8.40 -37.90 -9.05
C LEU A 5 7.12 -37.04 -8.92
N ASP A 6 6.02 -37.40 -9.58
CA ASP A 6 4.75 -36.66 -9.50
C ASP A 6 4.12 -36.76 -8.10
N ASP A 7 4.27 -37.91 -7.43
CA ASP A 7 3.79 -38.12 -6.06
C ASP A 7 4.60 -37.28 -5.05
N ILE A 8 5.93 -37.26 -5.22
CA ILE A 8 6.83 -36.41 -4.42
C ILE A 8 6.49 -34.93 -4.63
N ASP A 9 6.26 -34.50 -5.87
CA ASP A 9 5.86 -33.12 -6.18
C ASP A 9 4.53 -32.73 -5.54
N LYS A 10 3.55 -33.65 -5.54
CA LYS A 10 2.26 -33.41 -4.89
C LYS A 10 2.41 -33.23 -3.38
N ARG A 11 3.17 -34.12 -2.71
CA ARG A 11 3.42 -34.05 -1.27
C ARG A 11 4.24 -32.80 -0.89
N LEU A 12 5.18 -32.41 -1.75
CA LEU A 12 5.95 -31.17 -1.60
C LEU A 12 5.04 -29.94 -1.69
N ALA A 13 4.11 -29.92 -2.66
CA ALA A 13 3.14 -28.84 -2.81
C ALA A 13 2.18 -28.75 -1.60
N GLU A 14 1.73 -29.87 -1.06
CA GLU A 14 0.88 -29.93 0.14
C GLU A 14 1.60 -29.34 1.37
N GLN A 15 2.86 -29.74 1.63
CA GLN A 15 3.66 -29.19 2.73
C GLN A 15 3.93 -27.69 2.59
N LEU A 16 4.17 -27.20 1.37
CA LEU A 16 4.48 -25.80 1.12
C LEU A 16 3.24 -24.88 1.06
N THR A 17 2.04 -25.43 0.97
CA THR A 17 0.77 -24.68 0.96
C THR A 17 0.09 -24.64 2.32
N GLN A 18 0.41 -25.57 3.23
CA GLN A 18 -0.06 -25.53 4.63
C GLN A 18 0.73 -24.48 5.43
N GLY A 19 0.36 -23.20 5.28
CA GLY A 19 1.14 -22.04 5.74
C GLY A 19 1.37 -21.88 7.26
N TRP A 20 0.80 -22.73 8.11
CA TRP A 20 0.87 -22.56 9.57
C TRP A 20 1.64 -23.67 10.30
N SER A 21 1.99 -24.76 9.62
CA SER A 21 2.66 -25.90 10.24
C SER A 21 3.49 -26.69 9.22
N LEU A 22 4.59 -26.10 8.75
CA LEU A 22 5.56 -26.84 7.96
C LEU A 22 6.20 -27.92 8.86
N ASN A 23 5.94 -29.20 8.58
CA ASN A 23 6.67 -30.27 9.23
C ASN A 23 8.06 -30.36 8.61
N ARG A 24 9.06 -29.83 9.33
CA ARG A 24 10.45 -29.74 8.86
C ARG A 24 11.07 -31.12 8.63
N GLU A 25 10.70 -32.12 9.42
CA GLU A 25 11.20 -33.48 9.29
C GLU A 25 10.62 -34.16 8.04
N ASP A 26 9.31 -34.03 7.82
CA ASP A 26 8.67 -34.54 6.59
C ASP A 26 9.21 -33.85 5.34
N PHE A 27 9.44 -32.54 5.41
CA PHE A 27 10.03 -31.77 4.31
C PHE A 27 11.47 -32.23 4.00
N PHE A 28 12.28 -32.49 5.04
CA PHE A 28 13.61 -33.05 4.87
C PHE A 28 13.57 -34.45 4.24
N ASN A 29 12.68 -35.33 4.73
CA ASN A 29 12.51 -36.68 4.21
C ASN A 29 12.03 -36.69 2.75
N LEU A 30 11.14 -35.76 2.37
CA LEU A 30 10.74 -35.54 0.97
C LEU A 30 11.94 -35.15 0.09
N GLY A 31 12.84 -34.30 0.59
CA GLY A 31 14.08 -33.95 -0.11
C GLY A 31 15.01 -35.15 -0.33
N VAL A 32 15.15 -36.01 0.67
CA VAL A 32 15.93 -37.26 0.56
C VAL A 32 15.30 -38.22 -0.45
N GLU A 33 13.98 -38.37 -0.41
CA GLU A 33 13.23 -39.22 -1.35
C GLU A 33 13.37 -38.73 -2.79
N LEU A 34 13.25 -37.42 -3.01
CA LEU A 34 13.49 -36.80 -4.30
C LEU A 34 14.91 -37.09 -4.81
N GLY A 35 15.94 -36.90 -3.97
CA GLY A 35 17.33 -37.16 -4.35
C GLY A 35 17.58 -38.60 -4.79
N ARG A 36 16.95 -39.59 -4.13
CA ARG A 36 17.04 -41.00 -4.52
C ARG A 36 16.38 -41.26 -5.87
N GLU A 37 15.23 -40.65 -6.11
CA GLU A 37 14.48 -40.85 -7.35
C GLU A 37 15.20 -40.22 -8.56
N LEU A 38 15.80 -39.05 -8.38
CA LEU A 38 16.63 -38.39 -9.39
C LEU A 38 17.87 -39.22 -9.74
N ALA A 39 18.55 -39.79 -8.73
CA ALA A 39 19.70 -40.67 -8.94
C ALA A 39 19.30 -41.95 -9.69
N ALA A 40 18.16 -42.56 -9.36
CA ALA A 40 17.66 -43.75 -10.04
C ALA A 40 17.38 -43.53 -11.54
N HIS A 41 17.03 -42.29 -11.92
CA HIS A 41 16.73 -41.91 -13.30
C HIS A 41 17.89 -41.19 -14.02
N ASN A 42 19.07 -41.11 -13.40
CA ASN A 42 20.22 -40.33 -13.91
C ASN A 42 19.87 -38.86 -14.25
N LEU A 43 18.94 -38.26 -13.50
CA LEU A 43 18.54 -36.86 -13.66
C LEU A 43 19.48 -35.96 -12.85
N VAL A 44 20.33 -35.23 -13.56
CA VAL A 44 21.32 -34.32 -12.95
C VAL A 44 20.69 -32.99 -12.54
N ILE A 45 19.68 -32.53 -13.29
CA ILE A 45 18.98 -31.27 -13.04
C ILE A 45 17.49 -31.57 -12.99
N TYR A 46 16.87 -31.17 -11.88
CA TYR A 46 15.42 -31.24 -11.72
C TYR A 46 14.95 -30.04 -10.92
N ARG A 47 13.89 -29.41 -11.43
CA ARG A 47 13.24 -28.30 -10.77
C ARG A 47 11.76 -28.64 -10.64
N SER A 48 11.32 -28.80 -9.40
CA SER A 48 9.90 -29.05 -9.12
C SER A 48 9.02 -27.89 -9.64
N PRO A 49 7.88 -28.18 -10.28
CA PRO A 49 6.93 -27.16 -10.75
C PRO A 49 6.42 -26.22 -9.64
N ILE A 50 6.48 -26.64 -8.37
CA ILE A 50 6.05 -25.79 -7.23
C ILE A 50 6.90 -24.51 -7.12
N TRP A 51 8.18 -24.58 -7.48
CA TRP A 51 9.08 -23.43 -7.42
C TRP A 51 8.77 -22.42 -8.51
N GLU A 52 8.45 -22.89 -9.72
CA GLU A 52 8.02 -22.03 -10.83
C GLU A 52 6.69 -21.34 -10.50
N LYS A 53 5.74 -22.08 -9.91
CA LYS A 53 4.48 -21.52 -9.42
C LYS A 53 4.72 -20.42 -8.38
N ARG A 54 5.52 -20.70 -7.35
CA ARG A 54 5.84 -19.72 -6.29
C ARG A 54 6.57 -18.50 -6.82
N GLU A 55 7.48 -18.65 -7.77
CA GLU A 55 8.14 -17.51 -8.40
C GLU A 55 7.17 -16.64 -9.18
N LYS A 56 6.22 -17.26 -9.88
CA LYS A 56 5.17 -16.52 -10.60
C LYS A 56 4.26 -15.78 -9.63
N GLU A 57 3.82 -16.42 -8.56
CA GLU A 57 3.00 -15.83 -7.50
C GLU A 57 3.74 -14.66 -6.81
N ASN A 58 5.01 -14.87 -6.44
CA ASN A 58 5.84 -13.82 -5.82
C ASN A 58 6.06 -12.63 -6.76
N LYS A 59 6.29 -12.86 -8.06
CA LYS A 59 6.42 -11.78 -9.05
C LYS A 59 5.11 -11.01 -9.21
N GLN A 60 3.99 -11.71 -9.21
CA GLN A 60 2.67 -11.09 -9.29
C GLN A 60 2.39 -10.25 -8.03
N ASP A 61 2.63 -10.80 -6.84
CA ASP A 61 2.47 -10.09 -5.57
C ASP A 61 3.37 -8.86 -5.47
N LEU A 62 4.63 -8.98 -5.91
CA LEU A 62 5.54 -7.85 -5.96
C LEU A 62 5.06 -6.78 -6.95
N GLY A 63 4.55 -7.19 -8.11
CA GLY A 63 3.95 -6.30 -9.10
C GLY A 63 2.74 -5.54 -8.55
N ILE A 64 1.88 -6.23 -7.79
CA ILE A 64 0.72 -5.62 -7.11
C ILE A 64 1.18 -4.62 -6.07
N ARG A 65 2.14 -4.98 -5.19
CA ARG A 65 2.68 -4.05 -4.17
C ARG A 65 3.23 -2.79 -4.81
N ASN A 66 4.11 -2.92 -5.80
CA ASN A 66 4.68 -1.77 -6.51
C ASN A 66 3.62 -0.90 -7.20
N ALA A 67 2.50 -1.47 -7.64
CA ALA A 67 1.40 -0.70 -8.24
C ALA A 67 0.58 0.05 -7.18
N VAL A 68 0.34 -0.57 -6.01
CA VAL A 68 -0.31 0.07 -4.87
C VAL A 68 0.55 1.20 -4.32
N ASP A 69 1.86 0.98 -4.15
CA ASP A 69 2.80 2.00 -3.65
C ASP A 69 2.73 3.26 -4.52
N LYS A 70 2.65 3.11 -5.85
CA LYS A 70 2.51 4.26 -6.77
C LYS A 70 1.18 5.00 -6.63
N ILE A 71 0.09 4.31 -6.30
CA ILE A 71 -1.20 4.94 -6.02
C ILE A 71 -1.12 5.72 -4.71
N GLU A 72 -0.49 5.15 -3.69
CA GLU A 72 -0.29 5.78 -2.39
C GLU A 72 0.65 6.99 -2.50
N ASP A 73 1.72 6.92 -3.30
CA ASP A 73 2.61 8.05 -3.63
C ASP A 73 1.87 9.19 -4.33
N PHE A 74 0.97 8.86 -5.26
CA PHE A 74 0.15 9.85 -5.93
C PHE A 74 -0.79 10.56 -4.94
N ILE A 75 -1.47 9.80 -4.07
CA ILE A 75 -2.35 10.38 -3.04
C ILE A 75 -1.53 11.20 -2.04
N ALA A 76 -0.34 10.72 -1.64
CA ALA A 76 0.60 11.46 -0.79
C ALA A 76 0.97 12.81 -1.41
N THR A 77 1.18 12.85 -2.73
CA THR A 77 1.46 14.09 -3.46
C THR A 77 0.28 15.07 -3.33
N LEU A 78 -0.96 14.62 -3.47
CA LEU A 78 -2.14 15.47 -3.29
C LEU A 78 -2.24 16.01 -1.86
N VAL A 79 -1.99 15.18 -0.84
CA VAL A 79 -1.98 15.61 0.56
C VAL A 79 -0.90 16.67 0.79
N LYS A 80 0.32 16.44 0.32
CA LYS A 80 1.45 17.37 0.46
C LYS A 80 1.15 18.73 -0.18
N LEU A 81 0.51 18.73 -1.35
CA LEU A 81 0.10 19.96 -2.03
C LEU A 81 -0.99 20.70 -1.26
N SER A 82 -2.00 20.00 -0.75
CA SER A 82 -3.04 20.61 0.10
C SER A 82 -2.48 21.22 1.38
N VAL A 83 -1.56 20.52 2.05
CA VAL A 83 -0.88 21.01 3.27
C VAL A 83 0.00 22.22 2.94
N THR A 84 0.71 22.17 1.82
CA THR A 84 1.55 23.28 1.35
C THR A 84 0.72 24.53 1.10
N GLU A 85 -0.35 24.41 0.32
CA GLU A 85 -1.25 25.53 0.00
C GLU A 85 -1.88 26.09 1.29
N LYS A 86 -2.29 25.21 2.22
CA LYS A 86 -2.79 25.63 3.52
C LYS A 86 -1.76 26.46 4.30
N ILE A 87 -0.51 26.02 4.37
CA ILE A 87 0.56 26.77 5.05
C ILE A 87 0.82 28.11 4.37
N GLU A 88 0.78 28.17 3.04
CA GLU A 88 0.94 29.43 2.29
C GLU A 88 -0.22 30.41 2.55
N GLU A 89 -1.43 29.91 2.72
CA GLU A 89 -2.63 30.71 3.00
C GLU A 89 -2.70 31.21 4.45
N THR A 90 -2.43 30.33 5.44
CA THR A 90 -2.70 30.61 6.86
C THR A 90 -1.44 30.72 7.71
N GLY A 91 -0.26 30.42 7.17
CA GLY A 91 1.03 30.42 7.87
C GLY A 91 1.36 29.13 8.62
N SER A 92 0.40 28.21 8.74
CA SER A 92 0.59 26.90 9.36
C SER A 92 -0.54 25.94 9.05
N TRP A 93 -0.27 24.65 9.18
CA TRP A 93 -1.30 23.61 9.30
C TRP A 93 -1.14 22.86 10.62
N SER A 94 -2.20 22.84 11.41
CA SER A 94 -2.25 22.29 12.77
C SER A 94 -2.96 20.95 12.81
N ILE A 95 -2.33 19.99 13.46
CA ILE A 95 -2.79 18.62 13.66
C ILE A 95 -2.99 18.47 15.16
N ALA A 96 -4.19 18.10 15.58
CA ALA A 96 -4.49 17.82 16.98
C ALA A 96 -5.33 16.55 17.07
N LYS A 97 -5.05 15.73 18.07
CA LYS A 97 -5.85 14.55 18.39
C LYS A 97 -7.29 14.97 18.72
N GLY A 98 -8.26 14.36 18.04
CA GLY A 98 -9.68 14.65 18.26
C GLY A 98 -10.52 14.45 17.00
N GLY A 99 -11.85 14.60 17.14
CA GLY A 99 -12.80 14.51 16.03
C GLY A 99 -13.62 15.79 15.85
N GLY A 100 -13.79 16.23 14.61
CA GLY A 100 -14.87 17.11 14.14
C GLY A 100 -14.86 18.60 14.52
N TYR A 101 -14.34 19.01 15.68
CA TYR A 101 -14.48 20.40 16.17
C TYR A 101 -13.18 21.16 16.43
N GLY A 102 -12.02 20.53 16.19
CA GLY A 102 -10.70 21.17 16.39
C GLY A 102 -9.64 20.76 15.37
N LEU A 103 -10.01 20.00 14.34
CA LEU A 103 -9.09 19.64 13.27
C LEU A 103 -9.14 20.68 12.17
N GLU A 104 -7.96 21.13 11.78
CA GLU A 104 -7.83 22.12 10.73
C GLU A 104 -8.12 21.49 9.37
N GLN A 105 -9.25 21.89 8.78
CA GLN A 105 -9.67 21.49 7.45
C GLN A 105 -9.05 22.39 6.37
N PHE A 106 -8.98 21.85 5.16
CA PHE A 106 -8.62 22.61 3.96
C PHE A 106 -9.81 23.44 3.48
N SER A 107 -9.51 24.56 2.81
CA SER A 107 -10.51 25.43 2.20
C SER A 107 -11.24 24.72 1.06
N ASP A 108 -12.45 25.17 0.72
CA ASP A 108 -13.21 24.61 -0.41
C ASP A 108 -12.41 24.73 -1.73
N GLU A 109 -11.64 25.81 -1.90
CA GLU A 109 -10.77 26.02 -3.07
C GLU A 109 -9.64 24.99 -3.14
N THR A 110 -8.96 24.71 -2.03
CA THR A 110 -7.92 23.66 -1.95
C THR A 110 -8.52 22.28 -2.19
N VAL A 111 -9.70 21.99 -1.62
CA VAL A 111 -10.41 20.71 -1.83
C VAL A 111 -10.84 20.55 -3.29
N GLU A 112 -11.29 21.61 -3.95
CA GLU A 112 -11.66 21.56 -5.38
C GLU A 112 -10.44 21.26 -6.27
N LYS A 113 -9.25 21.77 -5.91
CA LYS A 113 -8.00 21.55 -6.66
C LYS A 113 -7.40 20.16 -6.47
N TYR A 114 -7.36 19.66 -5.24
CA TYR A 114 -6.61 18.44 -4.88
C TYR A 114 -7.49 17.26 -4.47
N ASN A 115 -8.79 17.49 -4.27
CA ASN A 115 -9.79 16.46 -3.99
C ASN A 115 -9.50 15.62 -2.74
N VAL A 116 -8.90 16.21 -1.71
CA VAL A 116 -8.64 15.55 -0.41
C VAL A 116 -9.12 16.45 0.74
N GLN A 117 -9.68 15.87 1.79
CA GLN A 117 -10.12 16.60 2.98
C GLN A 117 -9.81 15.82 4.27
N VAL A 118 -9.50 16.55 5.34
CA VAL A 118 -9.25 16.00 6.67
C VAL A 118 -10.57 15.60 7.34
N LEU A 119 -10.68 14.36 7.81
CA LEU A 119 -11.86 13.85 8.52
C LEU A 119 -11.65 13.75 10.03
N ARG A 120 -10.55 13.10 10.45
CA ARG A 120 -10.23 12.90 11.87
C ARG A 120 -8.73 12.67 12.07
N CYS A 121 -8.26 12.88 13.29
CA CYS A 121 -6.91 12.54 13.69
C CYS A 121 -6.93 11.70 14.97
N ASP A 122 -6.28 10.55 14.88
CA ASP A 122 -6.07 9.63 15.98
C ASP A 122 -4.58 9.65 16.38
N MET A 123 -4.30 9.28 17.63
CA MET A 123 -2.94 9.10 18.13
C MET A 123 -2.95 7.88 19.04
N GLU A 124 -2.22 6.82 18.66
CA GLU A 124 -2.29 5.51 19.33
C GLU A 124 -1.80 5.57 20.79
N SER A 125 -0.81 6.41 21.07
CA SER A 125 -0.23 6.62 22.40
C SER A 125 0.16 8.08 22.60
N TYR A 126 0.18 8.56 23.84
CA TYR A 126 0.57 9.95 24.14
C TYR A 126 1.98 10.25 23.57
N GLY A 127 2.10 11.33 22.79
CA GLY A 127 3.34 11.71 22.13
C GLY A 127 3.80 10.78 21.01
N GLY A 128 2.95 9.85 20.58
CA GLY A 128 3.19 9.00 19.41
C GLY A 128 2.81 9.69 18.11
N GLU A 129 2.99 8.98 17.01
CA GLU A 129 2.65 9.50 15.68
C GLU A 129 1.16 9.73 15.52
N PHE A 130 0.83 10.70 14.68
CA PHE A 130 -0.55 10.98 14.30
C PHE A 130 -0.98 10.08 13.14
N THR A 131 -2.16 9.50 13.25
CA THR A 131 -2.85 8.84 12.15
C THR A 131 -4.02 9.72 11.74
N VAL A 132 -3.83 10.48 10.67
CA VAL A 132 -4.87 11.37 10.12
C VAL A 132 -5.65 10.62 9.05
N THR A 133 -6.96 10.50 9.24
CA THR A 133 -7.87 9.98 8.22
C THR A 133 -8.29 11.12 7.31
N PHE A 134 -8.13 10.92 6.01
CA PHE A 134 -8.60 11.82 4.96
C PHE A 134 -9.70 11.13 4.15
N SER A 135 -10.57 11.92 3.52
CA SER A 135 -11.44 11.50 2.42
C SER A 135 -10.90 12.00 1.09
N VAL A 136 -11.16 11.24 0.02
CA VAL A 136 -11.18 11.78 -1.34
C VAL A 136 -12.53 12.44 -1.61
N GLU A 137 -12.51 13.57 -2.32
CA GLU A 137 -13.68 14.40 -2.58
C GLU A 137 -13.88 14.63 -4.09
N GLY A 138 -15.03 15.20 -4.48
CA GLY A 138 -15.27 15.65 -5.85
C GLY A 138 -15.12 14.57 -6.94
N GLU A 139 -14.39 14.89 -8.02
CA GLU A 139 -14.20 13.96 -9.15
C GLU A 139 -13.36 12.73 -8.77
N LEU A 140 -12.38 12.87 -7.88
CA LEU A 140 -11.57 11.75 -7.41
C LEU A 140 -12.43 10.73 -6.65
N ALA A 141 -13.35 11.19 -5.80
CA ALA A 141 -14.31 10.32 -5.11
C ALA A 141 -15.21 9.54 -6.09
N LYS A 142 -15.63 10.16 -7.20
CA LYS A 142 -16.40 9.48 -8.25
C LYS A 142 -15.59 8.36 -8.91
N LEU A 143 -14.30 8.59 -9.18
CA LEU A 143 -13.40 7.58 -9.74
C LEU A 143 -13.17 6.42 -8.75
N PHE A 144 -12.90 6.73 -7.49
CA PHE A 144 -12.75 5.70 -6.44
C PHE A 144 -14.00 4.82 -6.34
N LYS A 145 -15.18 5.44 -6.28
CA LYS A 145 -16.45 4.72 -6.26
C LYS A 145 -16.70 3.87 -7.52
N LYS A 146 -16.39 4.41 -8.71
CA LYS A 146 -16.50 3.67 -9.99
C LYS A 146 -15.69 2.38 -9.96
N HIS A 147 -14.54 2.41 -9.30
CA HIS A 147 -13.62 1.29 -9.18
C HIS A 147 -13.77 0.51 -7.86
N ASN A 148 -14.85 0.73 -7.10
CA ASN A 148 -15.09 0.05 -5.83
C ASN A 148 -13.90 0.17 -4.83
N VAL A 149 -13.25 1.33 -4.81
CA VAL A 149 -12.18 1.67 -3.85
C VAL A 149 -12.78 2.51 -2.73
N TYR A 150 -12.37 2.25 -1.49
CA TYR A 150 -12.83 3.03 -0.34
C TYR A 150 -12.38 4.49 -0.46
N ASP A 151 -13.28 5.43 -0.16
CA ASP A 151 -13.06 6.86 -0.33
C ASP A 151 -12.28 7.51 0.81
N GLN A 152 -11.83 6.74 1.80
CA GLN A 152 -10.98 7.23 2.88
C GLN A 152 -9.65 6.51 2.89
N PHE A 153 -8.63 7.24 3.31
CA PHE A 153 -7.27 6.75 3.45
C PHE A 153 -6.65 7.34 4.72
N THR A 154 -5.64 6.66 5.24
CA THR A 154 -4.92 7.13 6.41
C THR A 154 -3.55 7.66 6.00
N VAL A 155 -3.12 8.73 6.67
CA VAL A 155 -1.81 9.32 6.52
C VAL A 155 -1.15 9.32 7.89
N ARG A 156 0.03 8.73 7.97
CA ARG A 156 0.86 8.79 9.17
C ARG A 156 1.69 10.05 9.13
N ILE A 157 1.62 10.84 10.20
CA ILE A 157 2.33 12.11 10.32
C ILE A 157 3.23 12.05 11.55
N TYR A 158 4.51 12.38 11.33
CA TYR A 158 5.51 12.41 12.39
C TYR A 158 5.17 13.43 13.47
N ASN A 159 5.24 13.01 14.72
CA ASN A 159 5.13 13.83 15.92
C ASN A 159 6.54 14.12 16.46
N ASN A 160 7.04 15.33 16.20
CA ASN A 160 8.39 15.72 16.59
C ASN A 160 8.46 16.50 17.91
N ASN A 161 7.31 16.92 18.47
CA ASN A 161 7.25 17.65 19.73
C ASN A 161 6.83 16.75 20.91
N GLY A 162 6.26 15.58 20.65
CA GLY A 162 5.82 14.63 21.67
C GLY A 162 4.53 15.03 22.38
N GLU A 163 3.77 15.98 21.82
CA GLU A 163 2.52 16.50 22.41
C GLU A 163 1.28 15.95 21.68
N GLU A 164 0.07 16.25 22.20
CA GLU A 164 -1.20 15.84 21.57
C GLU A 164 -1.61 16.74 20.40
N ASP A 165 -0.86 17.81 20.15
CA ASP A 165 -1.01 18.75 19.05
C ASP A 165 0.35 19.14 18.46
N GLN A 166 0.38 19.38 17.15
CA GLN A 166 1.55 19.81 16.41
C GLN A 166 1.12 20.73 15.26
N ALA A 167 1.94 21.72 14.94
CA ALA A 167 1.73 22.55 13.76
C ALA A 167 2.95 22.54 12.85
N ILE A 168 2.70 22.46 11.54
CA ILE A 168 3.71 22.57 10.50
C ILE A 168 3.66 24.00 9.98
N TYR A 169 4.77 24.73 10.10
CA TYR A 169 4.84 26.16 9.74
C TYR A 169 5.58 26.42 8.43
N ASN A 170 6.37 25.46 7.97
CA ASN A 170 7.29 25.63 6.86
C ASN A 170 7.01 24.62 5.76
N VAL A 171 6.68 25.11 4.57
CA VAL A 171 6.42 24.29 3.37
C VAL A 171 7.57 23.31 3.10
N LYS A 172 8.82 23.72 3.35
CA LYS A 172 10.00 22.87 3.12
C LYS A 172 10.09 21.65 4.05
N GLU A 173 9.32 21.64 5.13
CA GLU A 173 9.34 20.56 6.12
C GLU A 173 8.20 19.55 5.90
N VAL A 174 7.22 19.87 5.05
CA VAL A 174 6.03 19.02 4.80
C VAL A 174 6.42 17.58 4.46
N ASP A 175 7.43 17.41 3.60
CA ASP A 175 7.95 16.08 3.23
C ASP A 175 8.55 15.30 4.41
N GLY A 176 9.10 15.99 5.41
CA GLY A 176 9.65 15.37 6.61
C GLY A 176 8.60 14.94 7.63
N TYR A 177 7.39 15.50 7.55
CA TYR A 177 6.29 15.15 8.45
C TYR A 177 5.42 14.02 7.90
N ILE A 178 5.15 13.98 6.60
CA ILE A 178 4.27 12.96 6.00
C ILE A 178 5.06 11.67 5.76
N ASP A 179 4.88 10.67 6.63
CA ASP A 179 5.62 9.39 6.63
C ASP A 179 5.08 8.43 5.56
N SER A 180 3.80 8.10 5.62
CA SER A 180 3.19 7.09 4.77
C SER A 180 1.70 7.34 4.54
N VAL A 181 1.21 6.95 3.37
CA VAL A 181 -0.22 6.92 3.03
C VAL A 181 -0.68 5.48 2.91
N THR A 182 -1.87 5.17 3.40
CA THR A 182 -2.52 3.87 3.21
C THR A 182 -3.91 4.07 2.64
N ALA A 183 -4.08 3.75 1.36
CA ALA A 183 -5.31 4.01 0.62
C ALA A 183 -6.25 2.79 0.52
N HIS A 184 -5.92 1.70 1.21
CA HIS A 184 -6.72 0.47 1.31
C HIS A 184 -7.15 -0.16 -0.04
N VAL A 185 -6.55 0.24 -1.16
CA VAL A 185 -6.95 -0.17 -2.53
C VAL A 185 -6.88 -1.70 -2.69
N ARG A 186 -5.87 -2.33 -2.08
CA ARG A 186 -5.71 -3.79 -2.08
C ARG A 186 -6.75 -4.52 -1.23
N ASN A 187 -7.29 -3.88 -0.20
CA ASN A 187 -8.30 -4.48 0.67
C ASN A 187 -9.68 -4.43 0.03
N SER A 188 -9.93 -3.44 -0.82
CA SER A 188 -11.21 -3.27 -1.51
C SER A 188 -11.36 -4.17 -2.74
N ASN A 189 -10.26 -4.59 -3.38
CA ASN A 189 -10.30 -5.31 -4.64
C ASN A 189 -9.18 -6.37 -4.78
N ASN A 190 -9.52 -7.53 -5.37
CA ASN A 190 -8.57 -8.58 -5.77
C ASN A 190 -8.17 -8.42 -7.25
N TRP A 191 -7.59 -7.28 -7.59
CA TRP A 191 -7.22 -6.93 -8.96
C TRP A 191 -5.93 -7.62 -9.42
N VAL A 192 -5.79 -7.77 -10.75
CA VAL A 192 -4.50 -8.04 -11.38
C VAL A 192 -3.69 -6.75 -11.54
N VAL A 193 -2.38 -6.88 -11.76
CA VAL A 193 -1.44 -5.74 -11.79
C VAL A 193 -1.90 -4.65 -12.76
N GLU A 194 -2.36 -5.05 -13.96
CA GLU A 194 -2.79 -4.14 -15.02
C GLU A 194 -3.95 -3.23 -14.56
N GLN A 195 -4.87 -3.76 -13.75
CA GLN A 195 -6.02 -2.98 -13.26
C GLN A 195 -5.60 -1.92 -12.24
N TYR A 196 -4.58 -2.18 -11.40
CA TYR A 196 -4.00 -1.15 -10.53
C TYR A 196 -3.32 -0.05 -11.34
N VAL A 197 -2.60 -0.42 -12.41
CA VAL A 197 -1.95 0.54 -13.31
C VAL A 197 -2.97 1.40 -14.05
N ASP A 198 -4.04 0.79 -14.55
CA ASP A 198 -5.13 1.50 -15.21
C ASP A 198 -5.85 2.45 -14.25
N PHE A 199 -6.10 2.00 -13.01
CA PHE A 199 -6.67 2.85 -11.98
C PHE A 199 -5.78 4.06 -11.67
N LEU A 200 -4.47 3.86 -11.47
CA LEU A 200 -3.50 4.94 -11.30
C LEU A 200 -3.54 5.94 -12.47
N HIS A 201 -3.60 5.44 -13.69
CA HIS A 201 -3.67 6.29 -14.87
C HIS A 201 -4.96 7.12 -14.90
N GLU A 202 -6.11 6.52 -14.57
CA GLU A 202 -7.39 7.23 -14.49
C GLU A 202 -7.37 8.32 -13.41
N ILE A 203 -6.89 8.03 -12.20
CA ILE A 203 -6.93 8.99 -11.08
C ILE A 203 -5.88 10.10 -11.21
N SER A 204 -4.75 9.85 -11.85
CA SER A 204 -3.69 10.86 -12.03
C SER A 204 -3.92 11.79 -13.22
N LYS A 205 -4.70 11.37 -14.22
CA LYS A 205 -4.94 12.13 -15.44
C LYS A 205 -5.45 13.56 -15.22
N PRO A 206 -6.38 13.84 -14.29
CA PRO A 206 -6.84 15.21 -14.01
C PRO A 206 -5.73 16.13 -13.48
N TYR A 207 -4.69 15.56 -12.86
CA TYR A 207 -3.64 16.29 -12.16
C TYR A 207 -2.32 16.36 -12.92
N LEU A 208 -2.24 15.81 -14.13
CA LEU A 208 -1.00 15.77 -14.93
C LEU A 208 -0.31 17.13 -15.02
N PHE A 209 -1.07 18.19 -15.33
CA PHE A 209 -0.52 19.55 -15.42
C PHE A 209 -0.14 20.17 -14.07
N LEU A 210 -0.85 19.79 -13.03
CA LEU A 210 -0.70 20.33 -11.69
C LEU A 210 0.54 19.72 -11.01
N ILE A 211 0.76 18.42 -11.20
CA ILE A 211 1.94 17.69 -10.69
C ILE A 211 3.20 18.13 -11.44
N THR A 212 3.16 18.30 -12.77
CA THR A 212 4.35 18.71 -13.54
C THR A 212 4.85 20.14 -13.26
N LYS A 213 4.05 20.98 -12.59
CA LYS A 213 4.47 22.35 -12.23
C LYS A 213 5.18 22.42 -10.88
N ASN A 214 5.04 21.39 -10.06
CA ASN A 214 5.51 21.34 -8.67
C ASN A 214 6.64 20.30 -8.46
N ILE A 215 7.14 19.69 -9.55
CA ILE A 215 8.41 18.95 -9.63
C ILE A 215 9.47 19.88 -10.24
#